data_AF-Q5CUY6-F1
#
_entry.id   AF-Q5CUY6-F1
#
_cell.length_a   1.000
_cell.length_b   1.000
_cell.length_c   1.000
_cell.angle_alpha   90.00
_cell.angle_beta   90.00
_cell.angle_gamma   90.00
#
_symmetry.space_group_name_H-M   'P 1'
#
loop_
_entity.id
_entity.type
_entity.pdbx_description
1 polymer ?
#
loop_
_entity_poly.entity_id
_entity_poly.type
_entity_poly.pdbx_seq_one_letter_code
_entity_poly.pdbx_strand_id
1 'polypeptide(L)'
;VNLPIYPIFLLFRVHKLIIYLYYFECLDWITPEQEKTLLENISRSSFLNVKLNGRQTQVWGGTVSESGIVNQKDLPEWLESISQSLVDYNIFSKEETPNHVLINQYEQYKGILPHKDGPLYYPRVAIISLESDTLFDFWNPSLDTQENKFPLFSLIVPKLSLLVFQDLCYTQLLHGISSR
;
A
#
# COMPACT_ATOMS: atom_id res chain seq x y z
N VAL A 1 -11.44 -0.40 -42.97
CA VAL A 1 -12.65 -0.91 -42.27
C VAL A 1 -12.32 -0.92 -40.79
N ASN A 2 -12.87 0.03 -40.02
CA ASN A 2 -12.70 0.06 -38.57
C ASN A 2 -13.53 -1.07 -37.98
N LEU A 3 -12.87 -2.07 -37.40
CA LEU A 3 -13.56 -3.09 -36.60
C LEU A 3 -13.86 -2.50 -35.22
N PRO A 4 -15.04 -2.78 -34.64
CA PRO A 4 -15.38 -2.27 -33.32
C PRO A 4 -14.56 -2.99 -32.24
N ILE A 5 -14.08 -2.24 -31.26
CA ILE A 5 -13.43 -2.76 -30.05
C ILE A 5 -14.54 -3.02 -29.03
N TYR A 6 -14.65 -4.26 -28.54
CA TYR A 6 -15.57 -4.62 -27.45
C TYR A 6 -14.77 -4.85 -26.16
N PRO A 7 -15.25 -4.37 -25.00
CA PRO A 7 -14.68 -4.77 -23.73
C PRO A 7 -15.02 -6.24 -23.43
N ILE A 8 -14.00 -7.03 -23.08
CA ILE A 8 -14.14 -8.43 -22.69
C ILE A 8 -14.02 -8.49 -21.16
N PHE A 9 -15.04 -9.04 -20.49
CA PHE A 9 -15.01 -9.31 -19.05
C PHE A 9 -15.09 -10.81 -18.78
N LEU A 10 -14.26 -11.30 -17.87
CA LEU A 10 -14.24 -12.67 -17.39
C LEU A 10 -14.74 -12.71 -15.94
N LEU A 11 -15.73 -13.55 -15.65
CA LEU A 11 -16.22 -13.84 -14.29
C LEU A 11 -15.70 -15.18 -13.81
N PHE A 12 -15.26 -15.27 -12.54
CA PHE A 12 -14.89 -16.52 -11.88
C PHE A 12 -15.64 -16.67 -10.54
N ARG A 13 -16.13 -17.88 -10.26
CA ARG A 13 -16.79 -18.31 -8.99
C ARG A 13 -15.84 -19.26 -8.21
N VAL A 14 -16.13 -19.56 -6.94
CA VAL A 14 -15.46 -20.66 -6.20
C VAL A 14 -16.44 -21.60 -5.50
N HIS A 15 -16.21 -22.92 -5.64
CA HIS A 15 -16.65 -23.95 -4.69
C HIS A 15 -15.39 -24.52 -3.99
N LYS A 16 -15.31 -24.30 -2.67
CA LYS A 16 -14.43 -24.90 -1.64
C LYS A 16 -12.89 -24.69 -1.72
N LEU A 17 -12.42 -23.97 -0.68
CA LEU A 17 -11.13 -23.97 0.03
C LEU A 17 -9.83 -24.17 -0.77
N ILE A 18 -9.29 -23.05 -1.26
CA ILE A 18 -7.88 -22.87 -1.60
C ILE A 18 -7.49 -21.51 -1.00
N ILE A 19 -6.29 -21.42 -0.42
CA ILE A 19 -5.68 -20.22 0.20
C ILE A 19 -6.06 -18.96 -0.61
N TYR A 20 -6.99 -18.15 -0.09
CA TYR A 20 -7.38 -16.89 -0.73
C TYR A 20 -6.33 -15.85 -0.38
N LEU A 21 -5.41 -15.58 -1.30
CA LEU A 21 -4.64 -14.34 -1.28
C LEU A 21 -5.59 -13.23 -1.74
N TYR A 22 -5.99 -12.36 -0.81
CA TYR A 22 -6.87 -11.24 -1.14
C TYR A 22 -6.04 -9.98 -1.33
N TYR A 23 -5.96 -9.55 -2.58
CA TYR A 23 -5.48 -8.23 -2.96
C TYR A 23 -6.38 -7.65 -4.05
N PHE A 24 -6.41 -6.32 -4.13
CA PHE A 24 -7.21 -5.56 -5.07
C PHE A 24 -6.37 -4.40 -5.62
N GLU A 25 -6.38 -4.22 -6.94
CA GLU A 25 -5.70 -3.12 -7.62
C GLU A 25 -6.72 -2.28 -8.39
N CYS A 26 -6.71 -0.98 -8.14
CA CYS A 26 -7.48 0.00 -8.89
C CYS A 26 -6.52 0.96 -9.59
N LEU A 27 -6.53 0.93 -10.92
CA LEU A 27 -5.78 1.88 -11.73
C LEU A 27 -6.46 3.25 -11.68
N ASP A 28 -5.66 4.30 -11.78
CA ASP A 28 -6.13 5.70 -11.81
C ASP A 28 -7.05 6.04 -10.61
N TRP A 29 -6.72 5.52 -9.42
CA TRP A 29 -7.44 5.79 -8.17
C TRP A 29 -7.46 7.29 -7.84
N ILE A 30 -6.36 7.97 -8.13
CA ILE A 30 -6.27 9.43 -8.06
C ILE A 30 -5.94 10.02 -9.43
N THR A 31 -6.34 11.28 -9.65
CA THR A 31 -5.99 12.01 -10.87
C THR A 31 -4.59 12.64 -10.77
N PRO A 32 -3.97 13.02 -11.91
CA PRO A 32 -2.71 13.77 -11.90
C PRO A 32 -2.76 15.08 -11.11
N GLU A 33 -3.91 15.76 -11.07
CA GLU A 33 -4.11 16.98 -10.29
C GLU A 33 -4.13 16.68 -8.79
N GLN A 34 -4.81 15.59 -8.38
CA GLN A 34 -4.80 15.14 -6.99
C GLN A 34 -3.38 14.75 -6.55
N GLU A 35 -2.64 14.02 -7.39
CA GLU A 35 -1.22 13.73 -7.13
C GLU A 35 -0.41 15.01 -6.92
N LYS A 36 -0.57 16.02 -7.79
CA LYS A 36 0.15 17.28 -7.65
C LYS A 36 -0.14 17.94 -6.30
N THR A 37 -1.41 18.00 -5.89
CA THR A 37 -1.80 18.55 -4.58
C THR A 37 -1.22 17.74 -3.42
N LEU A 38 -1.21 16.41 -3.50
CA LEU A 38 -0.59 15.55 -2.49
C LEU A 38 0.92 15.83 -2.38
N LEU A 39 1.64 15.91 -3.50
CA LEU A 39 3.08 16.20 -3.52
C LEU A 39 3.41 17.59 -2.96
N GLU A 40 2.57 18.60 -3.25
CA GLU A 40 2.70 19.92 -2.64
C GLU A 40 2.51 19.89 -1.11
N ASN A 41 1.54 19.13 -0.61
CA ASN A 41 1.33 18.98 0.84
C ASN A 41 2.46 18.20 1.52
N ILE A 42 2.91 17.11 0.90
CA ILE A 42 4.04 16.30 1.38
C ILE A 42 5.31 17.15 1.51
N SER A 43 5.63 17.94 0.48
CA SER A 43 6.83 18.78 0.45
C SER A 43 6.79 19.96 1.42
N ARG A 44 5.60 20.52 1.71
CA ARG A 44 5.44 21.59 2.71
C ARG A 44 5.56 21.08 4.15
N SER A 45 5.36 19.79 4.39
CA SER A 45 5.42 19.23 5.73
C SER A 45 6.87 19.23 6.26
N SER A 46 7.05 19.72 7.49
CA SER A 46 8.33 19.74 8.20
C SER A 46 8.55 18.49 9.07
N PHE A 47 7.78 17.42 8.84
CA PHE A 47 7.79 16.22 9.67
C PHE A 47 9.14 15.50 9.64
N LEU A 48 9.51 14.89 10.78
CA LEU A 48 10.78 14.22 10.99
C LEU A 48 10.97 13.08 9.99
N ASN A 49 11.75 13.33 8.95
CA ASN A 49 12.14 12.32 7.98
C ASN A 49 13.11 11.35 8.65
N VAL A 50 12.64 10.14 8.95
CA VAL A 50 13.57 9.05 9.25
C VAL A 50 14.21 8.63 7.92
N LYS A 51 15.47 9.04 7.72
CA LYS A 51 16.30 8.64 6.58
C LYS A 51 17.01 7.34 6.91
N LEU A 52 16.64 6.26 6.23
CA LEU A 52 17.32 4.98 6.33
C LEU A 52 17.59 4.44 4.92
N ASN A 53 18.86 4.29 4.56
CA ASN A 53 19.31 3.61 3.34
C ASN A 53 18.66 4.11 2.02
N GLY A 54 18.44 5.43 1.90
CA GLY A 54 17.82 6.03 0.70
C GLY A 54 16.28 5.97 0.69
N ARG A 55 15.65 5.56 1.80
CA ARG A 55 14.23 5.75 2.07
C ARG A 55 14.02 6.89 3.06
N GLN A 56 13.04 7.72 2.80
CA GLN A 56 12.50 8.73 3.72
C GLN A 56 11.08 8.33 4.10
N THR A 57 10.78 8.35 5.39
CA THR A 57 9.42 8.05 5.89
C THR A 57 8.90 9.21 6.73
N GLN A 58 7.70 9.69 6.40
CA GLN A 58 6.89 10.54 7.28
C GLN A 58 5.81 9.69 7.96
N VAL A 59 5.47 10.04 9.21
CA VAL A 59 4.50 9.32 10.03
C VAL A 59 3.42 10.31 10.48
N TRP A 60 2.16 9.96 10.23
CA TRP A 60 0.98 10.77 10.56
C TRP A 60 -0.04 9.93 11.35
N GLY A 61 -0.79 10.56 12.25
CA GLY A 61 -1.81 9.87 13.06
C GLY A 61 -1.34 9.35 14.42
N GLY A 62 -0.06 9.52 14.76
CA GLY A 62 0.52 9.10 16.04
C GLY A 62 1.85 8.38 15.86
N THR A 63 2.31 7.68 16.89
CA THR A 63 3.50 6.81 16.83
C THR A 63 3.11 5.42 17.28
N VAL A 64 3.47 4.40 16.51
CA VAL A 64 3.21 3.01 16.91
C VAL A 64 4.29 2.55 17.90
N SER A 65 3.87 2.13 19.08
CA SER A 65 4.69 1.47 20.10
C SER A 65 4.27 0.00 20.25
N GLU A 66 5.00 -0.80 21.04
CA GLU A 66 4.64 -2.20 21.30
C GLU A 66 3.23 -2.40 21.89
N SER A 67 2.66 -1.37 22.54
CA SER A 67 1.34 -1.40 23.16
C SER A 67 0.22 -0.78 22.31
N GLY A 68 0.51 -0.35 21.07
CA GLY A 68 -0.44 0.32 20.18
C GLY A 68 -0.02 1.75 19.80
N ILE A 69 -0.95 2.53 19.26
CA ILE A 69 -0.67 3.92 18.88
C ILE A 69 -0.58 4.80 20.14
N VAL A 70 0.53 5.51 20.29
CA VAL A 70 0.75 6.54 21.31
C VAL A 70 0.78 7.93 20.68
N ASN A 71 0.42 8.95 21.45
CA ASN A 71 0.35 10.35 21.00
C ASN A 71 -0.48 10.52 19.72
N GLN A 72 -1.62 9.81 19.64
CA GLN A 72 -2.52 9.91 18.50
C GLN A 72 -2.94 11.37 18.29
N LYS A 73 -2.88 11.80 17.04
CA LYS A 73 -3.32 13.11 16.58
C LYS A 73 -4.21 12.92 15.37
N ASP A 74 -5.12 13.85 15.16
CA ASP A 74 -5.93 13.86 13.95
C ASP A 74 -5.02 13.99 12.71
N LEU A 75 -5.45 13.34 11.63
CA LEU A 75 -4.81 13.51 10.34
C LEU A 75 -5.05 14.95 9.84
N PRO A 76 -4.10 15.57 9.13
CA PRO A 76 -4.39 16.81 8.43
C PRO A 76 -5.47 16.56 7.37
N GLU A 77 -6.27 17.59 7.08
CA GLU A 77 -7.46 17.53 6.20
C GLU A 77 -7.21 16.78 4.87
N TRP A 78 -6.05 16.98 4.25
CA TRP A 78 -5.71 16.33 2.99
C TRP A 78 -5.48 14.81 3.12
N LEU A 79 -5.05 14.29 4.27
CA LEU A 79 -4.95 12.85 4.54
C LEU A 79 -6.27 12.28 5.05
N GLU A 80 -7.03 13.06 5.81
CA GLU A 80 -8.39 12.69 6.25
C GLU A 80 -9.30 12.51 5.04
N SER A 81 -9.24 13.42 4.06
CA SER A 81 -9.99 13.31 2.79
C SER A 81 -9.69 12.01 2.03
N ILE A 82 -8.41 11.59 1.99
CA ILE A 82 -8.02 10.31 1.39
C ILE A 82 -8.58 9.14 2.18
N SER A 83 -8.47 9.17 3.51
CA SER A 83 -9.00 8.12 4.38
C SER A 83 -10.51 7.97 4.25
N GLN A 84 -11.22 9.09 4.15
CA GLN A 84 -12.66 9.11 3.92
C GLN A 84 -13.02 8.54 2.54
N SER A 85 -12.26 8.85 1.49
CA SER A 85 -12.52 8.26 0.16
C SER A 85 -12.42 6.73 0.18
N LEU A 86 -11.45 6.16 0.90
CA LEU A 86 -11.34 4.71 1.05
C LEU A 86 -12.57 4.10 1.74
N VAL A 87 -13.21 4.82 2.65
CA VAL A 87 -14.48 4.40 3.27
C VAL A 87 -15.64 4.54 2.30
N ASP A 88 -15.74 5.66 1.58
CA ASP A 88 -16.83 5.95 0.64
C ASP A 88 -16.90 4.90 -0.48
N TYR A 89 -15.75 4.38 -0.91
CA TYR A 89 -15.63 3.29 -1.89
C TYR A 89 -15.67 1.88 -1.27
N ASN A 90 -15.99 1.74 0.02
CA ASN A 90 -16.09 0.48 0.75
C ASN A 90 -14.80 -0.35 0.78
N ILE A 91 -13.63 0.29 0.71
CA ILE A 91 -12.33 -0.37 0.95
C ILE A 91 -12.16 -0.62 2.45
N PHE A 92 -12.62 0.31 3.29
CA PHE A 92 -12.72 0.16 4.74
C PHE A 92 -14.15 0.43 5.20
N SER A 93 -14.55 -0.17 6.32
CA SER A 93 -15.78 0.23 7.00
C SER A 93 -15.57 1.57 7.72
N LYS A 94 -16.68 2.18 8.17
CA LYS A 94 -16.60 3.41 8.96
C LYS A 94 -15.84 3.21 10.28
N GLU A 95 -16.00 2.04 10.90
CA GLU A 95 -15.32 1.66 12.13
C GLU A 95 -13.83 1.37 11.91
N GLU A 96 -13.44 1.06 10.68
CA GLU A 96 -12.08 0.75 10.24
C GLU A 96 -11.43 1.91 9.47
N THR A 97 -11.97 3.13 9.61
CA THR A 97 -11.43 4.30 8.90
C THR A 97 -9.94 4.46 9.19
N PRO A 98 -9.06 4.51 8.16
CA PRO A 98 -7.63 4.68 8.37
C PRO A 98 -7.33 5.96 9.15
N ASN A 99 -6.55 5.83 10.21
CA ASN A 99 -6.21 6.93 11.12
C ASN A 99 -4.70 7.12 11.30
N HIS A 100 -3.89 6.32 10.61
CA HIS A 100 -2.44 6.35 10.66
C HIS A 100 -1.88 6.19 9.25
N VAL A 101 -1.00 7.08 8.83
CA VAL A 101 -0.48 7.13 7.45
C VAL A 101 1.04 7.19 7.47
N LEU A 102 1.66 6.31 6.67
CA LEU A 102 3.09 6.33 6.39
C LEU A 102 3.30 6.80 4.96
N ILE A 103 4.08 7.87 4.80
CA ILE A 103 4.46 8.38 3.47
C ILE A 103 5.92 7.99 3.25
N ASN A 104 6.16 7.10 2.30
CA ASN A 104 7.48 6.58 2.00
C ASN A 104 7.97 7.13 0.66
N GLN A 105 9.10 7.81 0.66
CA GLN A 105 9.81 8.24 -0.54
C GLN A 105 11.08 7.41 -0.69
N TYR A 106 11.30 6.88 -1.88
CA TYR A 106 12.44 6.04 -2.21
C TYR A 106 13.31 6.74 -3.25
N GLU A 107 14.62 6.74 -3.04
CA GLU A 107 15.57 7.07 -4.10
C GLU A 107 15.53 6.03 -5.21
N GLN A 108 16.01 6.40 -6.40
CA GLN A 108 16.07 5.48 -7.54
C GLN A 108 16.86 4.21 -7.19
N TYR A 109 16.31 3.05 -7.55
CA TYR A 109 16.86 1.72 -7.25
C TYR A 109 16.98 1.41 -5.75
N LYS A 110 16.28 2.14 -4.88
CA LYS A 110 16.11 1.79 -3.47
C LYS A 110 14.71 1.23 -3.25
N GLY A 111 14.57 0.49 -2.17
CA GLY A 111 13.31 -0.08 -1.76
C GLY A 111 13.29 -0.38 -0.27
N ILE A 112 12.43 -1.32 0.11
CA ILE A 112 12.24 -1.77 1.47
C ILE A 112 12.37 -3.29 1.50
N LEU A 113 13.24 -3.78 2.39
CA LEU A 113 13.46 -5.22 2.56
C LEU A 113 12.15 -5.94 2.89
N PRO A 114 12.03 -7.23 2.55
CA PRO A 114 10.88 -8.05 2.92
C PRO A 114 10.61 -7.95 4.42
N HIS A 115 9.41 -7.50 4.80
CA HIS A 115 9.01 -7.27 6.18
C HIS A 115 7.51 -7.54 6.37
N LYS A 116 7.06 -7.45 7.62
CA LYS A 116 5.64 -7.33 8.00
C LYS A 116 5.43 -6.00 8.70
N ASP A 117 4.24 -5.44 8.57
CA ASP A 117 3.89 -4.14 9.18
C ASP A 117 3.71 -4.22 10.71
N GLY A 118 3.50 -5.43 11.23
CA GLY A 118 3.34 -5.71 12.66
C GLY A 118 1.90 -6.00 13.07
N PRO A 119 1.68 -6.57 14.26
CA PRO A 119 0.37 -7.10 14.66
C PRO A 119 -0.63 -6.04 15.16
N LEU A 120 -0.22 -4.78 15.24
CA LEU A 120 -0.99 -3.72 15.90
C LEU A 120 -2.00 -3.04 14.97
N TYR A 121 -1.77 -3.13 13.67
CA TYR A 121 -2.72 -2.59 12.70
C TYR A 121 -3.84 -3.58 12.45
N TYR A 122 -4.98 -3.05 12.00
CA TYR A 122 -6.02 -3.85 11.39
C TYR A 122 -5.42 -4.64 10.20
N PRO A 123 -5.79 -5.92 9.97
CA PRO A 123 -5.14 -6.80 8.98
C PRO A 123 -5.50 -6.50 7.52
N ARG A 124 -5.53 -5.21 7.15
CA ARG A 124 -5.73 -4.66 5.81
C ARG A 124 -4.90 -3.39 5.69
N VAL A 125 -4.26 -3.21 4.54
CA VAL A 125 -3.56 -1.97 4.18
C VAL A 125 -4.00 -1.49 2.81
N ALA A 126 -4.02 -0.18 2.63
CA ALA A 126 -4.22 0.51 1.36
C ALA A 126 -2.98 1.36 1.05
N ILE A 127 -2.46 1.22 -0.17
CA ILE A 127 -1.26 1.89 -0.65
C ILE A 127 -1.63 2.65 -1.92
N ILE A 128 -1.45 3.96 -1.91
CA ILE A 128 -1.58 4.80 -3.11
C ILE A 128 -0.17 5.12 -3.61
N SER A 129 0.11 4.79 -4.86
CA SER A 129 1.40 5.05 -5.51
C SER A 129 1.40 6.44 -6.16
N LEU A 130 2.52 7.15 -6.00
CA LEU A 130 2.76 8.46 -6.60
C LEU A 130 4.05 8.42 -7.43
N GLU A 131 4.21 9.40 -8.30
CA GLU A 131 5.38 9.73 -9.14
C GLU A 131 5.80 8.68 -10.18
N SER A 132 5.84 7.40 -9.84
CA SER A 132 6.32 6.32 -10.72
C SER A 132 5.63 4.99 -10.46
N ASP A 133 5.61 4.14 -11.49
CA ASP A 133 5.26 2.74 -11.36
C ASP A 133 6.31 2.01 -10.51
N THR A 134 5.87 0.97 -9.79
CA THR A 134 6.78 0.10 -9.06
C THR A 134 6.33 -1.36 -9.13
N LEU A 135 7.20 -2.25 -8.67
CA LEU A 135 6.84 -3.63 -8.43
C LEU A 135 6.83 -3.88 -6.93
N PHE A 136 5.70 -4.38 -6.44
CA PHE A 136 5.51 -4.73 -5.04
C PHE A 136 5.54 -6.25 -4.90
N ASP A 137 6.48 -6.73 -4.11
CA ASP A 137 6.85 -8.14 -4.05
C ASP A 137 6.33 -8.78 -2.77
N PHE A 138 5.91 -10.04 -2.86
CA PHE A 138 5.49 -10.85 -1.73
C PHE A 138 6.32 -12.13 -1.63
N TRP A 139 6.76 -12.48 -0.43
CA TRP A 139 7.56 -13.66 -0.14
C TRP A 139 6.90 -14.54 0.92
N ASN A 140 7.13 -15.84 0.84
CA ASN A 140 6.73 -16.78 1.88
C ASN A 140 7.88 -16.92 2.90
N PRO A 141 7.70 -16.50 4.17
CA PRO A 141 8.76 -16.59 5.18
C PRO A 141 9.15 -18.03 5.54
N SER A 142 8.32 -19.02 5.20
CA SER A 142 8.60 -20.44 5.48
C SER A 142 9.47 -21.13 4.43
N LEU A 143 9.78 -20.48 3.31
CA LEU A 143 10.69 -21.01 2.30
C LEU A 143 12.14 -20.84 2.76
N ASP A 144 12.95 -21.88 2.53
CA ASP A 144 14.37 -21.87 2.88
C ASP A 144 15.09 -20.70 2.19
N THR A 145 16.11 -20.14 2.84
CA THR A 145 16.78 -18.88 2.44
C THR A 145 17.36 -18.92 1.02
N GLN A 146 17.65 -20.11 0.47
CA GLN A 146 18.08 -20.25 -0.92
C GLN A 146 16.92 -20.10 -1.93
N GLU A 147 15.71 -20.56 -1.59
CA GLU A 147 14.50 -20.42 -2.40
C GLU A 147 13.83 -19.05 -2.18
N ASN A 148 14.01 -18.46 -0.99
CA ASN A 148 13.49 -17.14 -0.63
C ASN A 148 14.25 -15.96 -1.29
N LYS A 149 15.14 -16.25 -2.25
CA LYS A 149 15.81 -15.23 -3.07
C LYS A 149 14.83 -14.51 -4.00
N PHE A 150 13.74 -15.17 -4.37
CA PHE A 150 12.75 -14.63 -5.32
C PHE A 150 11.39 -14.48 -4.64
N PRO A 151 10.62 -13.44 -4.99
CA PRO A 151 9.26 -13.32 -4.50
C PRO A 151 8.40 -14.49 -4.97
N LEU A 152 7.45 -14.89 -4.13
CA LEU A 152 6.40 -15.83 -4.47
C LEU A 152 5.56 -15.30 -5.64
N PHE A 153 5.26 -14.00 -5.59
CA PHE A 153 4.66 -13.24 -6.69
C PHE A 153 4.99 -11.75 -6.53
N SER A 154 4.90 -11.03 -7.65
CA SER A 154 5.06 -9.59 -7.71
C SER A 154 3.82 -8.97 -8.35
N LEU A 155 3.44 -7.81 -7.84
CA LEU A 155 2.38 -6.98 -8.39
C LEU A 155 3.00 -5.76 -9.04
N ILE A 156 2.50 -5.38 -10.22
CA ILE A 156 2.80 -4.08 -10.80
C ILE A 156 1.88 -3.10 -10.12
N VAL A 157 2.45 -2.08 -9.48
CA VAL A 157 1.70 -0.99 -8.86
C VAL A 157 1.97 0.26 -9.69
N PRO A 158 1.16 0.55 -10.73
CA PRO A 158 1.35 1.72 -11.56
C PRO A 158 1.20 2.97 -10.73
N LYS A 159 1.83 4.06 -11.14
CA LYS A 159 1.59 5.41 -10.62
C LYS A 159 0.08 5.71 -10.58
N LEU A 160 -0.37 6.44 -9.55
CA LEU A 160 -1.76 6.84 -9.34
C LEU A 160 -2.73 5.71 -8.97
N SER A 161 -2.23 4.49 -8.76
CA SER A 161 -3.07 3.34 -8.44
C SER A 161 -3.26 3.18 -6.93
N LEU A 162 -4.30 2.43 -6.57
CA LEU A 162 -4.54 1.92 -5.24
C LEU A 162 -4.27 0.42 -5.23
N LEU A 163 -3.35 -0.02 -4.37
CA LEU A 163 -3.17 -1.41 -3.99
C LEU A 163 -3.76 -1.63 -2.60
N VAL A 164 -4.62 -2.63 -2.45
CA VAL A 164 -5.14 -3.09 -1.16
C VAL A 164 -4.78 -4.55 -0.98
N PHE A 165 -4.24 -4.92 0.18
CA PHE A 165 -4.09 -6.33 0.55
C PHE A 165 -4.44 -6.55 2.02
N GLN A 166 -4.95 -7.75 2.32
CA GLN A 166 -5.48 -8.11 3.64
C GLN A 166 -5.28 -9.59 3.96
N ASP A 167 -5.75 -10.00 5.14
CA ASP A 167 -5.82 -11.39 5.57
C ASP A 167 -4.45 -12.09 5.46
N LEU A 168 -4.34 -13.15 4.66
CA LEU A 168 -3.12 -13.94 4.54
C LEU A 168 -1.97 -13.15 3.88
N CYS A 169 -2.27 -12.28 2.91
CA CYS A 169 -1.27 -11.40 2.30
C CYS A 169 -0.65 -10.47 3.35
N TYR A 170 -1.48 -9.96 4.27
CA TYR A 170 -1.03 -9.06 5.33
C TYR A 170 -0.33 -9.80 6.49
N THR A 171 -0.91 -10.92 6.94
CA THR A 171 -0.50 -11.58 8.18
C THR A 171 0.60 -12.62 7.98
N GLN A 172 0.64 -13.32 6.84
CA GLN A 172 1.50 -14.48 6.64
C GLN A 172 2.70 -14.19 5.75
N LEU A 173 2.53 -13.40 4.69
CA LEU A 173 3.61 -13.10 3.75
C LEU A 173 4.51 -11.98 4.27
N LEU A 174 5.76 -11.97 3.78
CA LEU A 174 6.60 -10.78 3.83
C LEU A 174 6.33 -9.97 2.56
N HIS A 175 6.41 -8.65 2.66
CA HIS A 175 6.24 -7.78 1.51
C HIS A 175 7.30 -6.69 1.44
N GLY A 176 7.48 -6.12 0.25
CA GLY A 176 8.43 -5.03 0.07
C GLY A 176 8.63 -4.61 -1.38
N ILE A 177 9.63 -3.76 -1.57
CA ILE A 177 10.05 -3.24 -2.87
C ILE A 177 11.54 -3.54 -2.97
N SER A 178 11.96 -4.30 -3.99
CA SER A 178 13.39 -4.60 -4.14
C SER A 178 14.16 -3.43 -4.74
N SER A 179 15.46 -3.34 -4.42
CA SER A 179 16.41 -2.44 -5.06
C SER A 179 16.82 -2.94 -6.46
N ARG A 180 15.99 -2.71 -7.48
CA ARG A 180 16.24 -3.11 -8.88
C ARG A 180 15.91 -2.00 -9.87
#